data_AF-A0A4S4N304-F1
#
_entry.id   AF-A0A4S4N304-F1
#
_cell.length_a   1.000
_cell.length_b   1.000
_cell.length_c   1.000
_cell.angle_alpha   90.00
_cell.angle_beta   90.00
_cell.angle_gamma   90.00
#
_symmetry.space_group_name_H-M   'P 1'
#
loop_
_entity.id
_entity.type
_entity.pdbx_description
1 polymer ?
#
loop_
_entity_poly.entity_id
_entity_poly.type
_entity_poly.pdbx_seq_one_letter_code
_entity_poly.pdbx_strand_id
1 'polypeptide(L)'
;MSVPDYLESQYHKLTRAEVRMIQEPSERRGESMDETIMRRLSILLSLKEAYIRAIGQPLGFDLTRLDFDIPQMTANGDGKSLFGWEFRTWQAHIEVMRPDGTAEEERYQCASAFFRGITGIQFVWQKDAKELESWVQFLTPDQLMAVMPKLKD
;
A
#
# COMPACT_ATOMS: atom_id res chain seq x y z
N MET A 1 -17.43 -5.03 -13.92
CA MET A 1 -17.15 -5.61 -12.59
C MET A 1 -17.37 -4.49 -11.59
N SER A 2 -18.23 -4.67 -10.59
CA SER A 2 -18.46 -3.64 -9.59
C SER A 2 -17.36 -3.64 -8.52
N VAL A 3 -17.23 -2.57 -7.73
CA VAL A 3 -16.29 -2.53 -6.61
C VAL A 3 -16.59 -3.62 -5.56
N PRO A 4 -17.86 -3.87 -5.17
CA PRO A 4 -18.20 -5.01 -4.31
C PRO A 4 -17.74 -6.36 -4.87
N ASP A 5 -17.98 -6.64 -6.17
CA ASP A 5 -17.54 -7.90 -6.80
C ASP A 5 -16.01 -8.03 -6.76
N TYR A 6 -15.31 -6.91 -6.99
CA TYR A 6 -13.86 -6.89 -6.91
C TYR A 6 -13.36 -7.13 -5.48
N LEU A 7 -13.96 -6.51 -4.47
CA LEU A 7 -13.65 -6.76 -3.07
C LEU A 7 -13.85 -8.24 -2.71
N GLU A 8 -14.97 -8.84 -3.11
CA GLU A 8 -15.26 -10.26 -2.87
C GLU A 8 -14.19 -11.17 -3.50
N SER A 9 -13.73 -10.84 -4.70
CA SER A 9 -12.64 -11.58 -5.35
C SER A 9 -11.33 -11.57 -4.55
N GLN A 10 -11.13 -10.58 -3.67
CA GLN A 10 -9.94 -10.44 -2.83
C GLN A 10 -10.08 -11.04 -1.42
N TYR A 11 -11.24 -11.61 -1.04
CA TYR A 11 -11.46 -12.15 0.31
C TYR A 11 -10.46 -13.22 0.73
N HIS A 12 -9.93 -14.00 -0.21
CA HIS A 12 -8.90 -15.01 0.05
C HIS A 12 -7.53 -14.43 0.48
N LYS A 13 -7.38 -13.09 0.52
CA LYS A 13 -6.16 -12.39 0.98
C LYS A 13 -6.37 -11.64 2.30
N LEU A 14 -7.61 -11.59 2.79
CA LEU A 14 -8.03 -10.71 3.87
C LEU A 14 -8.54 -11.51 5.07
N THR A 15 -8.32 -10.98 6.26
CA THR A 15 -8.98 -11.50 7.46
C THR A 15 -10.43 -11.02 7.52
N ARG A 16 -11.26 -11.68 8.32
CA ARG A 16 -12.65 -11.25 8.52
C ARG A 16 -12.75 -9.87 9.18
N ALA A 17 -11.77 -9.51 10.02
CA ALA A 17 -11.72 -8.20 10.66
C ALA A 17 -11.41 -7.11 9.63
N GLU A 18 -10.45 -7.36 8.75
CA GLU A 18 -10.09 -6.45 7.65
C GLU A 18 -11.27 -6.23 6.69
N VAL A 19 -11.99 -7.29 6.31
CA VAL A 19 -13.18 -7.15 5.43
C VAL A 19 -14.22 -6.23 6.07
N ARG A 20 -14.50 -6.40 7.37
CA ARG A 20 -15.43 -5.54 8.10
C ARG A 20 -14.96 -4.09 8.10
N MET A 21 -13.68 -3.87 8.45
CA MET A 21 -13.06 -2.55 8.46
C MET A 21 -13.10 -1.86 7.08
N ILE A 22 -12.94 -2.60 5.98
CA ILE A 22 -13.05 -2.03 4.62
C ILE A 22 -14.47 -1.53 4.35
N GLN A 23 -15.49 -2.28 4.79
CA GLN A 23 -16.91 -2.02 4.51
C GLN A 23 -17.56 -0.99 5.45
N GLU A 24 -16.88 -0.59 6.52
CA GLU A 24 -17.38 0.45 7.43
C GLU A 24 -17.59 1.78 6.67
N PRO A 25 -18.69 2.51 6.93
CA PRO A 25 -18.90 3.82 6.29
C PRO A 25 -17.73 4.79 6.53
N SER A 26 -17.38 5.58 5.52
CA SER A 26 -16.40 6.66 5.68
C SER A 26 -17.10 7.91 6.22
N GLU A 27 -16.48 8.59 7.18
CA GLU A 27 -16.91 9.91 7.63
C GLU A 27 -16.39 11.04 6.73
N ARG A 28 -15.58 10.72 5.70
CA ARG A 28 -15.05 11.73 4.77
C ARG A 28 -16.16 12.29 3.90
N ARG A 29 -16.39 13.59 4.02
CA ARG A 29 -17.38 14.32 3.23
C ARG A 29 -17.06 14.20 1.74
N GLY A 30 -18.02 13.69 0.96
CA GLY A 30 -17.96 13.61 -0.49
C GLY A 30 -17.24 12.38 -1.05
N GLU A 31 -16.75 11.47 -0.22
CA GLU A 31 -16.19 10.18 -0.64
C GLU A 31 -17.34 9.17 -0.81
N SER A 32 -17.42 8.53 -1.98
CA SER A 32 -18.39 7.44 -2.19
C SER A 32 -17.97 6.18 -1.42
N MET A 33 -18.93 5.26 -1.23
CA MET A 33 -18.63 3.97 -0.60
C MET A 33 -17.62 3.17 -1.43
N ASP A 34 -17.76 3.19 -2.76
CA ASP A 34 -16.88 2.47 -3.67
C ASP A 34 -15.44 2.98 -3.62
N GLU A 35 -15.25 4.31 -3.60
CA GLU A 35 -13.93 4.92 -3.43
C GLU A 35 -13.32 4.58 -2.07
N THR A 36 -14.12 4.57 -1.01
CA THR A 36 -13.70 4.18 0.33
C THR A 36 -13.18 2.74 0.34
N ILE A 37 -13.97 1.81 -0.21
CA ILE A 37 -13.65 0.39 -0.28
C ILE A 37 -12.35 0.20 -1.05
N MET A 38 -12.24 0.77 -2.25
CA MET A 38 -11.06 0.63 -3.10
C MET A 38 -9.81 1.19 -2.44
N ARG A 39 -9.90 2.36 -1.79
CA ARG A 39 -8.77 2.96 -1.10
C ARG A 39 -8.32 2.10 0.09
N ARG A 40 -9.23 1.67 0.95
CA ARG A 40 -8.91 0.85 2.13
C ARG A 40 -8.34 -0.52 1.74
N LEU A 41 -8.95 -1.18 0.74
CA LEU A 41 -8.46 -2.43 0.18
C LEU A 41 -7.03 -2.28 -0.37
N SER A 42 -6.79 -1.24 -1.17
CA SER A 42 -5.48 -1.00 -1.79
C SER A 42 -4.40 -0.75 -0.74
N ILE A 43 -4.69 0.04 0.30
CA ILE A 43 -3.77 0.27 1.42
C ILE A 43 -3.42 -1.04 2.13
N LEU A 44 -4.43 -1.85 2.48
CA LEU A 44 -4.23 -3.12 3.17
C LEU A 44 -3.36 -4.09 2.36
N LEU A 45 -3.70 -4.28 1.08
CA LEU A 45 -2.93 -5.17 0.21
C LEU A 45 -1.50 -4.67 0.05
N SER A 46 -1.29 -3.36 -0.14
CA SER A 46 0.04 -2.78 -0.22
C SER A 46 0.86 -3.00 1.05
N LEU A 47 0.27 -2.85 2.24
CA LEU A 47 0.93 -3.11 3.52
C LEU A 47 1.34 -4.58 3.67
N LYS A 48 0.44 -5.51 3.35
CA LYS A 48 0.71 -6.95 3.40
C LYS A 48 1.83 -7.34 2.43
N GLU A 49 1.75 -6.86 1.20
CA GLU A 49 2.76 -7.07 0.16
C GLU A 49 4.13 -6.49 0.58
N ALA A 50 4.15 -5.28 1.14
CA ALA A 50 5.38 -4.66 1.63
C ALA A 50 6.04 -5.50 2.73
N TYR A 51 5.25 -6.03 3.67
CA TYR A 51 5.77 -6.89 4.73
C TYR A 51 6.38 -8.18 4.19
N ILE A 52 5.64 -8.94 3.38
CA ILE A 52 6.12 -10.25 2.87
C ILE A 52 7.39 -10.09 2.02
N ARG A 53 7.50 -8.99 1.27
CA ARG A 53 8.71 -8.66 0.50
C ARG A 53 9.87 -8.33 1.43
N ALA A 54 9.64 -7.56 2.49
CA ALA A 54 10.69 -7.20 3.43
C ALA A 54 11.26 -8.39 4.21
N ILE A 55 10.44 -9.41 4.51
CA ILE A 55 10.89 -10.65 5.16
C ILE A 55 11.32 -11.74 4.15
N GLY A 56 11.31 -11.47 2.85
CA GLY A 56 11.79 -12.38 1.81
C GLY A 56 10.89 -13.61 1.59
N GLN A 57 9.59 -13.52 1.85
CA GLN A 57 8.67 -14.62 1.57
C GLN A 57 8.44 -14.76 0.05
N PRO A 58 8.26 -15.99 -0.45
CA PRO A 58 8.04 -16.25 -1.86
C PRO A 58 6.62 -15.86 -2.32
N LEU A 59 6.42 -15.81 -3.63
CA LEU A 59 5.10 -15.73 -4.25
C LEU A 59 4.23 -16.90 -3.78
N GLY A 60 2.96 -16.63 -3.47
CA GLY A 60 2.02 -17.63 -2.95
C GLY A 60 1.97 -17.73 -1.42
N PHE A 61 2.65 -16.83 -0.69
CA PHE A 61 2.41 -16.66 0.74
C PHE A 61 0.93 -16.36 1.03
N ASP A 62 0.35 -17.06 2.00
CA ASP A 62 -1.03 -16.85 2.43
C ASP A 62 -1.16 -15.54 3.21
N LEU A 63 -1.65 -14.50 2.52
CA LEU A 63 -1.84 -13.16 3.08
C LEU A 63 -2.85 -13.12 4.24
N THR A 64 -3.71 -14.14 4.41
CA THR A 64 -4.66 -14.20 5.53
C THR A 64 -3.97 -14.48 6.88
N ARG A 65 -2.71 -14.91 6.86
CA ARG A 65 -1.86 -15.06 8.07
C ARG A 65 -1.46 -13.72 8.68
N LEU A 66 -1.57 -12.64 7.91
CA LEU A 66 -1.30 -11.28 8.35
C LEU A 66 -2.63 -10.58 8.65
N ASP A 67 -2.64 -9.82 9.72
CA ASP A 67 -3.79 -9.02 10.15
C ASP A 67 -3.32 -7.60 10.45
N PHE A 68 -3.82 -6.62 9.70
CA PHE A 68 -3.52 -5.21 9.88
C PHE A 68 -4.76 -4.47 10.37
N ASP A 69 -4.72 -4.00 11.62
CA ASP A 69 -5.71 -3.08 12.18
C ASP A 69 -5.16 -1.66 12.09
N ILE A 70 -5.51 -0.98 11.00
CA ILE A 70 -5.03 0.38 10.70
C ILE A 70 -5.53 1.41 11.74
N PRO A 71 -6.83 1.43 12.12
CA PRO A 71 -7.32 2.33 13.17
C PRO A 71 -6.58 2.20 14.50
N GLN A 72 -6.31 0.97 14.94
CA GLN A 72 -5.56 0.72 16.18
C GLN A 72 -4.05 0.75 16.01
N MET A 73 -3.55 0.95 14.77
CA MET A 73 -2.13 0.91 14.43
C MET A 73 -1.44 -0.37 14.92
N THR A 74 -2.10 -1.51 14.76
CA THR A 74 -1.53 -2.81 15.10
C THR A 74 -1.39 -3.68 13.85
N ALA A 75 -0.39 -4.57 13.89
CA ALA A 75 -0.21 -5.58 12.87
C ALA A 75 0.27 -6.87 13.53
N ASN A 76 -0.31 -7.99 13.11
CA ASN A 76 0.01 -9.32 13.59
C ASN A 76 0.31 -10.25 12.41
N GLY A 77 1.26 -11.17 12.59
CA GLY A 77 1.51 -12.29 11.70
C GLY A 77 1.47 -13.58 12.49
N ASP A 78 0.65 -14.55 12.06
CA ASP A 78 0.45 -15.82 12.76
C ASP A 78 0.08 -15.65 14.26
N GLY A 79 -0.73 -14.63 14.56
CA GLY A 79 -1.14 -14.29 15.93
C GLY A 79 -0.04 -13.65 16.79
N LYS A 80 1.13 -13.34 16.23
CA LYS A 80 2.22 -12.62 16.92
C LYS A 80 2.28 -11.18 16.45
N SER A 81 2.46 -10.26 17.39
CA SER A 81 2.62 -8.85 17.05
C SER A 81 3.91 -8.60 16.27
N LEU A 82 3.81 -7.80 15.21
CA LEU A 82 4.94 -7.42 14.36
C LEU A 82 5.77 -6.28 14.99
N PHE A 83 6.14 -6.42 16.25
CA PHE A 83 6.98 -5.45 16.95
C PHE A 83 8.34 -5.27 16.28
N GLY A 84 8.87 -4.06 16.36
CA GLY A 84 10.09 -3.64 15.70
C GLY A 84 9.92 -3.22 14.25
N TRP A 85 8.70 -3.29 13.69
CA TRP A 85 8.42 -2.90 12.32
C TRP A 85 7.87 -1.48 12.19
N GLU A 86 8.33 -0.80 11.14
CA GLU A 86 7.82 0.49 10.69
C GLU A 86 7.23 0.31 9.30
N PHE A 87 5.95 0.68 9.15
CA PHE A 87 5.23 0.68 7.89
C PHE A 87 5.05 2.11 7.41
N ARG A 88 5.53 2.42 6.21
CA ARG A 88 5.29 3.73 5.57
C ARG A 88 4.35 3.56 4.41
N THR A 89 3.40 4.47 4.30
CA THR A 89 2.41 4.50 3.21
C THR A 89 2.37 5.89 2.59
N TRP A 90 2.12 5.93 1.28
CA TRP A 90 1.99 7.17 0.51
C TRP A 90 1.14 6.91 -0.73
N GLN A 91 0.72 7.99 -1.40
CA GLN A 91 0.01 7.91 -2.66
C GLN A 91 0.91 8.42 -3.78
N ALA A 92 1.00 7.67 -4.88
CA ALA A 92 1.63 8.13 -6.11
C ALA A 92 0.56 8.55 -7.11
N HIS A 93 0.80 9.66 -7.78
CA HIS A 93 -0.05 10.21 -8.83
C HIS A 93 0.71 10.13 -10.13
N ILE A 94 0.19 9.38 -11.09
CA ILE A 94 0.86 9.13 -12.36
C ILE A 94 -0.09 9.55 -13.47
N GLU A 95 0.36 10.45 -14.33
CA GLU A 95 -0.35 10.77 -15.56
C GLU A 95 0.01 9.74 -16.63
N VAL A 96 -1.01 9.02 -17.12
CA VAL A 96 -0.84 7.98 -18.12
C VAL A 96 -1.46 8.45 -19.43
N MET A 97 -0.65 8.51 -20.47
CA MET A 97 -1.12 8.79 -21.82
C MET A 97 -1.71 7.52 -22.44
N ARG A 98 -2.99 7.57 -22.78
CA ARG A 98 -3.71 6.50 -23.46
C ARG A 98 -3.43 6.53 -24.97
N PRO A 99 -3.62 5.40 -25.70
CA PRO A 99 -3.37 5.34 -27.13
C PRO A 99 -4.22 6.30 -27.98
N ASP A 100 -5.35 6.78 -27.45
CA ASP A 100 -6.22 7.76 -28.09
C ASP A 100 -5.76 9.23 -27.90
N GLY A 101 -4.62 9.42 -27.22
CA GLY A 101 -4.03 10.74 -26.94
C GLY A 101 -4.61 11.43 -25.70
N THR A 102 -5.51 10.79 -24.97
CA THR A 102 -6.01 11.32 -23.69
C THR A 102 -5.01 11.05 -22.57
N ALA A 103 -4.89 11.98 -21.63
CA ALA A 103 -4.11 11.82 -20.41
C ALA A 103 -5.06 11.56 -19.24
N GLU A 104 -4.82 10.47 -18.51
CA GLU A 104 -5.59 10.10 -17.33
C GLU A 104 -4.69 10.09 -16.09
N GLU A 105 -5.15 10.70 -14.99
CA GLU A 105 -4.47 10.60 -13.70
C GLU A 105 -4.85 9.28 -13.03
N GLU A 106 -3.85 8.43 -12.80
CA GLU A 106 -3.98 7.22 -12.01
C GLU A 106 -3.38 7.42 -10.61
N ARG A 107 -4.10 6.95 -9.60
CA ARG A 107 -3.72 7.07 -8.19
C ARG A 107 -3.39 5.71 -7.61
N TYR A 108 -2.16 5.56 -7.13
CA TYR A 108 -1.64 4.32 -6.59
C TYR A 108 -1.41 4.43 -5.09
N GLN A 109 -1.85 3.43 -4.32
CA GLN A 109 -1.51 3.31 -2.90
C GLN A 109 -0.22 2.50 -2.76
N CYS A 110 0.80 3.13 -2.19
CA CYS A 110 2.12 2.53 -2.04
C CYS A 110 2.41 2.28 -0.55
N ALA A 111 3.18 1.23 -0.27
CA ALA A 111 3.64 0.93 1.07
C ALA A 111 5.06 0.34 1.06
N SER A 112 5.76 0.53 2.17
CA SER A 112 7.07 -0.07 2.45
C SER A 112 7.12 -0.49 3.92
N ALA A 113 7.89 -1.54 4.20
CA ALA A 113 8.05 -2.09 5.54
C ALA A 113 9.55 -2.15 5.89
N PHE A 114 9.91 -1.65 7.07
CA PHE A 114 11.27 -1.62 7.57
C PHE A 114 11.34 -2.27 8.94
N PHE A 115 12.28 -3.19 9.14
CA PHE A 115 12.61 -3.62 10.49
C PHE A 115 13.54 -2.58 11.14
N ARG A 116 13.07 -1.95 12.21
CA ARG A 116 13.78 -0.93 13.00
C ARG A 116 14.27 -1.43 14.36
N GLY A 117 13.72 -2.55 14.86
CA GLY A 117 14.03 -3.06 16.19
C GLY A 117 13.52 -2.18 17.35
N ILE A 118 12.56 -1.28 17.08
CA ILE A 118 11.93 -0.42 18.08
C ILE A 118 10.97 -1.20 19.00
N THR A 119 10.64 -0.64 20.15
CA THR A 119 9.57 -1.15 21.01
C THR A 119 8.21 -0.77 20.42
N GLY A 120 7.52 -1.73 19.82
CA GLY A 120 6.17 -1.53 19.23
C GLY A 120 6.17 -1.54 17.71
N ILE A 121 5.08 -1.02 17.12
CA ILE A 121 4.87 -0.91 15.68
C ILE A 121 4.68 0.56 15.34
N GLN A 122 5.25 1.02 14.24
CA GLN A 122 5.09 2.40 13.78
C GLN A 122 4.42 2.44 12.41
N PHE A 123 3.37 3.26 12.28
CA PHE A 123 2.74 3.57 11.00
C PHE A 123 3.03 5.02 10.64
N VAL A 124 3.61 5.25 9.47
CA VAL A 124 3.91 6.57 8.93
C VAL A 124 3.06 6.78 7.68
N TRP A 125 2.20 7.79 7.73
CA TRP A 125 1.34 8.19 6.62
C TRP A 125 1.91 9.44 5.99
N GLN A 126 2.60 9.29 4.87
CA GLN A 126 3.20 10.43 4.19
C GLN A 126 2.20 11.12 3.30
N LYS A 127 1.99 12.40 3.61
CA LYS A 127 1.07 13.29 2.90
C LYS A 127 1.78 14.45 2.24
N ASP A 128 2.95 14.84 2.77
CA ASP A 128 3.75 15.93 2.22
C ASP A 128 4.69 15.39 1.13
N ALA A 129 4.60 15.98 -0.06
CA ALA A 129 5.43 15.61 -1.20
C ALA A 129 6.93 15.83 -0.93
N LYS A 130 7.30 16.89 -0.19
CA LYS A 130 8.71 17.17 0.15
C LYS A 130 9.28 16.13 1.11
N GLU A 131 8.48 15.67 2.07
CA GLU A 131 8.89 14.58 2.95
C GLU A 131 9.07 13.28 2.16
N LEU A 132 8.21 13.01 1.18
CA LEU A 132 8.30 11.84 0.32
C LEU A 132 9.56 11.87 -0.56
N GLU A 133 9.86 13.01 -1.18
CA GLU A 133 11.05 13.22 -2.02
C GLU A 133 12.38 12.98 -1.27
N SER A 134 12.38 13.10 0.06
CA SER A 134 13.59 12.87 0.87
C SER A 134 14.06 11.41 0.90
N TRP A 135 13.19 10.45 0.54
CA TRP A 135 13.53 9.02 0.58
C TRP A 135 12.90 8.19 -0.54
N VAL A 136 12.01 8.77 -1.36
CA VAL A 136 11.50 8.19 -2.61
C VAL A 136 11.74 9.20 -3.72
N GLN A 137 12.60 8.83 -4.68
CA GLN A 137 12.81 9.63 -5.88
C GLN A 137 12.07 8.97 -7.05
N PHE A 138 11.08 9.67 -7.60
CA PHE A 138 10.49 9.27 -8.86
C PHE A 138 11.46 9.63 -9.99
N LEU A 139 11.97 8.62 -10.69
CA LEU A 139 12.80 8.82 -11.87
C LEU A 139 11.91 8.80 -13.11
N THR A 140 11.96 9.87 -13.91
CA THR A 140 11.39 9.84 -15.26
C THR A 140 12.19 8.88 -16.14
N PRO A 141 11.60 8.33 -17.23
CA PRO A 141 12.35 7.51 -18.18
C PRO A 141 13.63 8.19 -18.68
N ASP A 142 13.59 9.50 -18.93
CA ASP A 142 14.77 10.29 -19.34
C ASP A 142 15.85 10.35 -18.25
N GLN A 143 15.45 10.53 -17.00
CA GLN A 143 16.38 10.51 -15.86
C GLN A 143 16.98 9.11 -15.69
N LEU A 144 16.19 8.06 -15.88
CA LEU A 144 16.65 6.68 -15.82
C LEU A 144 17.68 6.40 -16.93
N MET A 145 17.37 6.82 -18.17
CA MET A 145 18.28 6.71 -19.32
C MET A 145 19.60 7.47 -19.11
N ALA A 146 19.56 8.63 -18.46
CA ALA A 146 20.76 9.40 -18.13
C ALA A 146 21.63 8.75 -17.04
N VAL A 147 21.03 7.94 -16.16
CA VAL A 147 21.72 7.29 -15.03
C VAL A 147 22.17 5.86 -15.36
N MET A 148 21.52 5.17 -16.31
CA MET A 148 21.88 3.80 -16.73
C MET A 148 23.38 3.58 -17.04
N PRO A 149 24.10 4.51 -17.72
CA PRO A 149 25.53 4.33 -17.98
C PRO A 149 26.37 4.27 -16.71
N LYS A 150 25.92 4.88 -15.61
CA LYS A 150 26.64 4.95 -14.32
C LYS A 150 26.39 3.76 -13.40
N LEU A 151 25.45 2.88 -13.75
CA LEU A 151 25.05 1.71 -12.95
C LEU A 151 25.72 0.40 -13.42
N LYS A 152 26.57 0.46 -14.46
CA LYS A 152 27.26 -0.70 -15.04
C LYS A 152 28.72 -0.86 -14.56
N ASP A 153 29.18 0.03 -13.68
CA ASP A 153 30.42 -0.06 -12.92
C ASP A 153 30.12 -0.37 -11.45
#